data_AF-A0A5N6S1I7-F1
#
_entry.id   AF-A0A5N6S1I7-F1
#
_cell.length_a   1.000
_cell.length_b   1.000
_cell.length_c   1.000
_cell.angle_alpha   90.00
_cell.angle_beta   90.00
_cell.angle_gamma   90.00
#
_symmetry.space_group_name_H-M   'P 1'
#
loop_
_entity.id
_entity.type
_entity.pdbx_description
1 polymer ?
#
loop_
_entity_poly.entity_id
_entity_poly.type
_entity_poly.pdbx_seq_one_letter_code
_entity_poly.pdbx_strand_id
1 'polypeptide(L)'
;MDTMTRTNEQTDVTTLSTRPVQAGNARMRDLTPAQRRAVMFAQQQVIRARAAKKAKDERQAALSRMWQAEDAEQQSKPRAASRKRESTSESRDMSLREAIGHVLRDLRTQDHKTLREVSEKAGVSLGYLSEVERGQKEASSELLGSIAESLGLSTAQMLRMVADYLDSVEL
;
A
#
# COMPACT_ATOMS: atom_id res chain seq x y z
N MET A 1 -61.12 14.99 -6.03
CA MET A 1 -61.27 13.56 -5.67
C MET A 1 -61.10 12.74 -6.95
N ASP A 2 -60.06 12.96 -7.75
CA ASP A 2 -58.67 12.47 -7.60
C ASP A 2 -58.55 10.94 -7.62
N THR A 3 -58.25 10.39 -8.80
CA THR A 3 -57.47 9.15 -8.93
C THR A 3 -56.54 9.28 -10.13
N MET A 4 -55.28 9.62 -9.84
CA MET A 4 -54.15 9.71 -10.75
C MET A 4 -53.87 8.36 -11.45
N THR A 5 -53.87 8.37 -12.78
CA THR A 5 -53.26 7.36 -13.64
C THR A 5 -51.73 7.47 -13.53
N ARG A 6 -51.08 6.45 -12.96
CA ARG A 6 -49.62 6.27 -13.05
C ARG A 6 -49.27 5.66 -14.41
N THR A 7 -48.75 6.47 -15.32
CA THR A 7 -48.04 5.98 -16.52
C THR A 7 -46.57 5.76 -16.19
N ASN A 8 -46.10 4.57 -16.49
CA ASN A 8 -44.76 4.04 -16.24
C ASN A 8 -43.78 4.63 -17.27
N GLU A 9 -42.87 5.51 -16.85
CA GLU A 9 -41.76 5.97 -17.69
C GLU A 9 -40.62 4.95 -17.64
N GLN A 10 -40.52 4.11 -18.68
CA GLN A 10 -39.27 3.41 -19.00
C GLN A 10 -38.44 4.34 -19.88
N THR A 11 -37.40 4.94 -19.30
CA THR A 11 -36.36 5.64 -20.06
C THR A 11 -35.44 4.59 -20.68
N ASP A 12 -35.67 4.33 -21.96
CA ASP A 12 -34.79 3.54 -22.83
C ASP A 12 -33.48 4.32 -23.04
N VAL A 13 -32.44 3.96 -22.30
CA VAL A 13 -31.12 4.59 -22.42
C VAL A 13 -30.52 4.08 -23.73
N THR A 14 -30.79 4.83 -24.80
CA THR A 14 -30.20 4.61 -26.12
C THR A 14 -28.69 4.49 -25.97
N THR A 15 -28.19 3.28 -26.16
CA THR A 15 -26.77 2.95 -26.19
C THR A 15 -26.15 3.71 -27.36
N LEU A 16 -25.43 4.79 -27.05
CA LEU A 16 -24.57 5.45 -28.03
C LEU A 16 -23.44 4.48 -28.40
N SER A 17 -23.69 3.72 -29.46
CA SER A 17 -22.73 2.90 -30.18
C SER A 17 -21.53 3.76 -30.59
N THR A 18 -20.44 3.69 -29.83
CA THR A 18 -19.14 4.24 -30.22
C THR A 18 -18.67 3.47 -31.46
N ARG A 19 -18.84 4.08 -32.63
CA ARG A 19 -18.25 3.60 -33.87
C ARG A 19 -16.72 3.50 -33.68
N PRO A 20 -16.08 2.37 -34.00
CA PRO A 20 -14.63 2.33 -34.04
C PRO A 20 -14.18 3.31 -35.12
N VAL A 21 -13.39 4.30 -34.74
CA VAL A 21 -12.75 5.22 -35.68
C VAL A 21 -11.88 4.35 -36.58
N GLN A 22 -12.37 4.12 -37.79
CA GLN A 22 -11.63 3.42 -38.83
C GLN A 22 -10.33 4.20 -39.01
N ALA A 23 -9.19 3.54 -38.75
CA ALA A 23 -7.87 4.10 -39.01
C ALA A 23 -7.70 4.25 -40.52
N GLY A 24 -8.39 5.25 -41.09
CA GLY A 24 -8.14 5.71 -42.42
C GLY A 24 -6.69 6.13 -42.45
N ASN A 25 -5.96 5.65 -43.44
CA ASN A 25 -4.68 6.21 -43.86
C ASN A 25 -4.88 7.72 -44.05
N ALA A 26 -4.74 8.47 -42.97
CA ALA A 26 -4.89 9.91 -42.93
C ALA A 26 -3.70 10.42 -43.72
N ARG A 27 -3.98 10.54 -45.02
CA ARG A 27 -3.15 11.00 -46.12
C ARG A 27 -1.95 11.76 -45.58
N MET A 28 -0.75 11.24 -45.86
CA MET A 28 0.49 12.02 -45.81
C MET A 28 0.32 13.22 -46.74
N ARG A 29 -0.33 14.27 -46.23
CA ARG A 29 -0.60 15.52 -46.92
C ARG A 29 0.51 16.45 -46.54
N ASP A 30 1.48 16.57 -47.44
CA ASP A 30 2.49 17.62 -47.57
C ASP A 30 2.64 18.53 -46.35
N LEU A 31 3.08 17.95 -45.23
CA LEU A 31 3.38 18.75 -44.04
C LEU A 31 4.46 19.75 -44.44
N THR A 32 4.24 21.02 -44.12
CA THR A 32 5.29 22.02 -44.34
C THR A 32 6.56 21.60 -43.60
N PRO A 33 7.76 21.99 -44.05
CA PRO A 33 8.99 21.62 -43.36
C PRO A 33 8.96 21.98 -41.86
N ALA A 34 8.29 23.06 -41.49
CA ALA A 34 8.06 23.44 -40.09
C ALA A 34 7.15 22.44 -39.35
N GLN A 35 6.06 22.01 -39.96
CA GLN A 35 5.14 21.04 -39.37
C GLN A 35 5.78 19.64 -39.23
N ARG A 36 6.59 19.18 -40.20
CA ARG A 36 7.37 17.92 -40.06
C ARG A 36 8.32 17.97 -38.88
N ARG A 37 9.06 19.06 -38.72
CA ARG A 37 9.96 19.25 -37.58
C ARG A 37 9.21 19.26 -36.24
N ALA A 38 8.03 19.88 -36.20
CA ALA A 38 7.19 19.89 -35.00
C ALA A 38 6.71 18.48 -34.62
N VAL A 39 6.28 17.68 -35.59
CA VAL A 39 5.86 16.28 -35.34
C VAL A 39 7.02 15.42 -34.86
N MET A 40 8.21 15.55 -35.46
CA MET A 40 9.41 14.82 -35.02
C MET A 40 9.82 15.21 -33.59
N PHE A 41 9.76 16.50 -33.26
CA PHE A 41 10.03 16.98 -31.91
C PHE A 41 9.03 16.40 -30.89
N ALA A 42 7.74 16.41 -31.22
CA ALA A 42 6.71 15.83 -30.37
C ALA A 42 6.91 14.32 -30.17
N GLN A 43 7.22 13.56 -31.23
CA GLN A 43 7.54 12.14 -31.12
C GLN A 43 8.78 11.89 -30.25
N GLN A 44 9.84 12.69 -30.42
CA GLN A 44 11.05 12.59 -29.61
C GLN A 44 10.77 12.83 -28.12
N GLN A 45 9.93 13.81 -27.79
CA GLN A 45 9.51 14.10 -26.42
C GLN A 45 8.73 12.94 -25.80
N VAL A 46 7.82 12.33 -26.55
CA VAL A 46 7.06 11.16 -26.08
C VAL A 46 7.98 9.97 -25.83
N ILE A 47 8.94 9.70 -26.73
CA ILE A 47 9.92 8.61 -26.55
C ILE A 47 10.78 8.85 -25.31
N ARG A 48 11.29 10.08 -25.11
CA ARG A 48 12.08 10.44 -23.93
C ARG A 48 11.29 10.32 -22.63
N ALA A 49 10.03 10.79 -22.61
CA ALA A 49 9.16 10.68 -21.45
C ALA A 49 8.89 9.21 -21.07
N ARG A 50 8.65 8.34 -22.07
CA ARG A 50 8.48 6.90 -21.86
C ARG A 50 9.75 6.24 -21.35
N ALA A 51 10.91 6.59 -21.91
CA ALA A 51 12.21 6.08 -21.45
C ALA A 51 12.51 6.51 -20.01
N ALA A 52 12.22 7.76 -19.64
CA ALA A 52 12.39 8.27 -18.29
C ALA A 52 11.47 7.56 -17.28
N LYS A 53 10.20 7.31 -17.62
CA LYS A 53 9.27 6.54 -16.79
C LYS A 53 9.76 5.10 -16.60
N LYS A 54 10.17 4.43 -17.69
CA LYS A 54 10.72 3.07 -17.65
C LYS A 54 11.95 2.99 -16.74
N ALA A 55 12.85 3.96 -16.82
CA ALA A 55 14.04 3.99 -15.97
C ALA A 55 13.70 4.15 -14.47
N LYS A 56 12.66 4.91 -14.12
CA LYS A 56 12.18 5.04 -12.73
C LYS A 56 11.57 3.74 -12.23
N ASP A 57 10.73 3.11 -13.06
CA ASP A 57 10.08 1.83 -12.73
C ASP A 57 11.12 0.70 -12.58
N GLU A 58 12.14 0.66 -13.46
CA GLU A 58 13.27 -0.28 -13.35
C GLU A 58 14.09 -0.06 -12.08
N ARG A 59 14.31 1.19 -11.68
CA ARG A 59 15.02 1.52 -10.43
C ARG A 59 14.22 1.11 -9.19
N GLN A 60 12.89 1.28 -9.20
CA GLN A 60 12.02 0.78 -8.13
C GLN A 60 11.99 -0.76 -8.09
N ALA A 61 11.94 -1.41 -9.25
CA ALA A 61 11.98 -2.87 -9.34
C ALA A 61 13.34 -3.42 -8.86
N ALA A 62 14.45 -2.77 -9.19
CA ALA A 62 15.78 -3.14 -8.71
C ALA A 62 15.91 -3.00 -7.20
N LEU A 63 15.45 -1.88 -6.63
CA LEU A 63 15.40 -1.68 -5.17
C LEU A 63 14.55 -2.75 -4.48
N SER A 64 13.38 -3.06 -5.04
CA SER A 64 12.49 -4.11 -4.51
C SER A 64 13.14 -5.51 -4.60
N ARG A 65 13.89 -5.79 -5.66
CA ARG A 65 14.64 -7.06 -5.81
C ARG A 65 15.81 -7.16 -4.84
N MET A 66 16.55 -6.07 -4.61
CA MET A 66 17.63 -6.05 -3.62
C MET A 66 17.09 -6.34 -2.23
N TRP A 67 15.98 -5.72 -1.86
CA TRP A 67 15.30 -5.97 -0.57
C TRP A 67 14.77 -7.41 -0.46
N GLN A 68 14.19 -7.96 -1.55
CA GLN A 68 13.75 -9.36 -1.56
C GLN A 68 14.92 -10.36 -1.41
N ALA A 69 16.10 -10.03 -1.96
CA ALA A 69 17.30 -10.85 -1.82
C ALA A 69 17.86 -10.77 -0.39
N GLU A 70 17.85 -9.59 0.24
CA GLU A 70 18.25 -9.42 1.65
C GLU A 70 17.32 -10.20 2.60
N ASP A 71 16.00 -10.16 2.38
CA ASP A 71 15.02 -10.96 3.12
C ASP A 71 15.25 -12.48 2.95
N ALA A 72 15.58 -12.93 1.73
CA ALA A 72 15.83 -14.33 1.42
C ALA A 72 17.17 -14.84 1.99
N GLU A 73 18.21 -14.01 2.01
CA GLU A 73 19.50 -14.30 2.68
C GLU A 73 19.34 -14.36 4.20
N GLN A 74 18.44 -13.55 4.78
CA GLN A 74 18.14 -13.59 6.20
C GLN A 74 17.24 -14.78 6.59
N GLN A 75 16.44 -15.31 5.66
CA GLN A 75 15.70 -16.57 5.83
C GLN A 75 16.56 -17.83 5.61
N SER A 76 17.62 -17.76 4.80
CA SER A 76 18.48 -18.91 4.48
C SER A 76 19.61 -19.15 5.49
N LYS A 77 19.92 -18.19 6.38
CA LYS A 77 20.59 -18.50 7.66
C LYS A 77 19.69 -19.45 8.44
N PRO A 78 20.21 -20.58 8.98
CA PRO A 78 19.36 -21.65 9.48
C PRO A 78 18.57 -21.21 10.72
N ARG A 79 17.34 -20.70 10.51
CA ARG A 79 16.31 -20.47 11.52
C ARG A 79 15.67 -21.78 12.03
N ALA A 80 16.14 -22.92 11.53
CA ALA A 80 15.64 -24.25 11.85
C ALA A 80 16.06 -24.74 13.26
N ALA A 81 17.05 -24.12 13.91
CA ALA A 81 17.45 -24.50 15.27
C ALA A 81 16.57 -23.87 16.38
N SER A 82 15.81 -22.82 16.09
CA SER A 82 14.99 -22.12 17.09
C SER A 82 13.51 -22.54 17.06
N ARG A 83 13.07 -23.30 16.05
CA ARG A 83 11.67 -23.71 15.90
C ARG A 83 11.29 -25.00 16.64
N LYS A 84 12.20 -25.59 17.42
CA LYS A 84 11.94 -26.84 18.12
C LYS A 84 11.70 -26.60 19.62
N ARG A 85 10.39 -26.58 19.93
CA ARG A 85 9.74 -26.71 21.24
C ARG A 85 9.72 -25.46 22.12
N GLU A 86 8.58 -24.77 22.02
CA GLU A 86 7.80 -24.35 23.19
C GLU A 86 6.32 -24.35 22.77
N SER A 87 5.84 -25.58 22.55
CA SER A 87 4.44 -25.93 22.69
C SER A 87 4.31 -26.63 24.03
N THR A 88 4.32 -25.84 25.10
CA THR A 88 3.85 -26.23 26.43
C THR A 88 2.92 -25.11 26.86
N SER A 89 1.67 -25.47 27.04
CA SER A 89 0.61 -24.66 27.62
C SER A 89 0.96 -24.34 29.06
N GLU A 90 1.58 -23.19 29.28
CA GLU A 90 1.60 -22.45 30.52
C GLU A 90 1.31 -21.01 30.12
N SER A 91 0.44 -20.32 30.86
CA SER A 91 0.00 -18.95 30.61
C SER A 91 1.15 -18.10 30.07
N ARG A 92 1.19 -17.86 28.76
CA ARG A 92 2.26 -17.06 28.16
C ARG A 92 1.97 -15.64 28.56
N ASP A 93 2.68 -15.15 29.57
CA ASP A 93 2.79 -13.72 29.83
C ASP A 93 3.09 -13.03 28.50
N MET A 94 2.16 -12.20 28.07
CA MET A 94 2.26 -11.48 26.82
C MET A 94 3.42 -10.50 26.93
N SER A 95 4.39 -10.59 26.03
CA SER A 95 5.49 -9.63 26.05
C SER A 95 5.00 -8.24 25.66
N LEU A 96 5.64 -7.19 26.19
CA LEU A 96 5.30 -5.80 25.89
C LEU A 96 5.30 -5.52 24.37
N ARG A 97 6.26 -6.07 23.63
CA ARG A 97 6.32 -5.90 22.16
C ARG A 97 5.15 -6.56 21.43
N GLU A 98 4.63 -7.67 21.94
CA GLU A 98 3.44 -8.33 21.38
C GLU A 98 2.19 -7.51 21.68
N ALA A 99 2.08 -6.94 22.89
CA ALA A 99 0.99 -6.03 23.25
C ALA A 99 0.99 -4.76 22.41
N ILE A 100 2.15 -4.13 22.23
CA ILE A 100 2.31 -2.99 21.32
C ILE A 100 1.92 -3.37 19.89
N GLY A 101 2.45 -4.49 19.38
CA GLY A 101 2.15 -4.95 18.02
C GLY A 101 0.65 -5.19 17.80
N HIS A 102 -0.02 -5.79 18.79
CA HIS A 102 -1.46 -6.02 18.78
C HIS A 102 -2.24 -4.69 18.70
N VAL A 103 -1.98 -3.76 19.61
CA VAL A 103 -2.66 -2.45 19.63
C VAL A 103 -2.46 -1.68 18.32
N LEU A 104 -1.24 -1.66 17.78
CA LEU A 104 -0.96 -1.01 16.50
C LEU A 104 -1.75 -1.66 15.35
N ARG A 105 -1.81 -2.99 15.32
CA ARG A 105 -2.55 -3.75 14.31
C ARG A 105 -4.05 -3.47 14.41
N ASP A 106 -4.60 -3.47 15.62
CA ASP A 106 -6.02 -3.22 15.87
C ASP A 106 -6.42 -1.80 15.46
N LEU A 107 -5.65 -0.80 15.88
CA LEU A 107 -5.85 0.58 15.45
C LEU A 107 -5.85 0.71 13.93
N ARG A 108 -4.87 0.08 13.27
CA ARG A 108 -4.76 0.11 11.81
C ARG A 108 -5.98 -0.54 11.14
N THR A 109 -6.43 -1.69 11.61
CA THR A 109 -7.55 -2.43 10.99
C THR A 109 -8.91 -1.79 11.28
N GLN A 110 -9.10 -1.22 12.46
CA GLN A 110 -10.28 -0.43 12.84
C GLN A 110 -10.44 0.81 11.94
N ASP A 111 -9.33 1.47 11.62
CA ASP A 111 -9.30 2.61 10.68
C ASP A 111 -9.32 2.19 9.20
N HIS A 112 -9.44 0.88 8.90
CA HIS A 112 -9.39 0.32 7.55
C HIS A 112 -8.14 0.70 6.74
N LYS A 113 -7.03 0.99 7.42
CA LYS A 113 -5.76 1.32 6.78
C LYS A 113 -4.99 0.05 6.43
N THR A 114 -4.33 0.06 5.28
CA THR A 114 -3.40 -0.99 4.87
C THR A 114 -2.04 -0.79 5.52
N LEU A 115 -1.26 -1.86 5.66
CA LEU A 115 0.14 -1.77 6.10
C LEU A 115 0.96 -0.80 5.24
N ARG A 116 0.68 -0.76 3.93
CA ARG A 116 1.38 0.13 2.99
C ARG A 116 1.14 1.58 3.34
N GLU A 117 -0.11 2.00 3.50
CA GLU A 117 -0.47 3.39 3.81
C GLU A 117 0.17 3.88 5.12
N VAL A 118 0.12 3.04 6.16
CA VAL A 118 0.74 3.37 7.46
C VAL A 118 2.26 3.42 7.35
N SER A 119 2.88 2.42 6.71
CA SER A 119 4.34 2.37 6.56
C SER A 119 4.91 3.55 5.78
N GLU A 120 4.24 3.96 4.69
CA GLU A 120 4.64 5.10 3.86
C GLU A 120 4.53 6.41 4.64
N LYS A 121 3.46 6.59 5.43
CA LYS A 121 3.27 7.79 6.27
C LYS A 121 4.24 7.83 7.45
N ALA A 122 4.56 6.68 8.04
CA ALA A 122 5.50 6.56 9.17
C ALA A 122 6.98 6.58 8.74
N GLY A 123 7.28 6.53 7.44
CA GLY A 123 8.65 6.52 6.93
C GLY A 123 9.41 5.21 7.21
N VAL A 124 8.70 4.10 7.37
CA VAL A 124 9.27 2.77 7.62
C VAL A 124 8.95 1.82 6.47
N SER A 125 9.66 0.69 6.40
CA SER A 125 9.31 -0.33 5.42
C SER A 125 8.04 -1.09 5.82
N LEU A 126 7.27 -1.54 4.82
CA LEU A 126 6.09 -2.37 5.03
C LEU A 126 6.44 -3.65 5.80
N GLY A 127 7.55 -4.30 5.45
CA GLY A 127 8.03 -5.50 6.13
C GLY A 127 8.33 -5.25 7.60
N TYR A 128 9.02 -4.15 7.90
CA TYR A 128 9.32 -3.76 9.27
C TYR A 128 8.06 -3.50 10.11
N LEU A 129 7.11 -2.71 9.60
CA LEU A 129 5.83 -2.49 10.29
C LEU A 129 5.09 -3.82 10.51
N SER A 130 5.12 -4.71 9.53
CA SER A 130 4.51 -6.02 9.63
C SER A 130 5.16 -6.90 10.71
N GLU A 131 6.47 -6.82 10.89
CA GLU A 131 7.20 -7.52 11.96
C GLU A 131 6.88 -6.92 13.35
N VAL A 132 6.79 -5.60 13.45
CA VAL A 132 6.40 -4.89 14.67
C VAL A 132 4.98 -5.26 15.08
N GLU A 133 4.00 -5.24 14.16
CA GLU A 133 2.61 -5.65 14.45
C GLU A 133 2.47 -7.10 14.92
N ARG A 134 3.46 -7.95 14.63
CA ARG A 134 3.51 -9.35 15.08
C ARG A 134 4.36 -9.55 16.34
N GLY A 135 4.84 -8.48 16.97
CA GLY A 135 5.74 -8.55 18.12
C GLY A 135 7.09 -9.22 17.82
N GLN A 136 7.53 -9.26 16.55
CA GLN A 136 8.80 -9.88 16.15
C GLN A 136 9.98 -8.91 16.22
N LYS A 137 9.70 -7.60 16.19
CA LYS A 137 10.70 -6.54 16.34
C LYS A 137 10.25 -5.51 17.35
N GLU A 138 11.20 -5.00 18.10
CA GLU A 138 11.02 -3.84 18.97
C GLU A 138 11.29 -2.57 18.14
N ALA A 139 10.34 -1.65 18.18
CA ALA A 139 10.50 -0.34 17.57
C ALA A 139 11.26 0.59 18.52
N SER A 140 12.17 1.41 17.99
CA SER A 140 12.72 2.50 18.79
C SER A 140 11.62 3.48 19.18
N SER A 141 11.83 4.26 20.23
CA SER A 141 10.85 5.25 20.69
C SER A 141 10.46 6.25 19.60
N GLU A 142 11.41 6.64 18.74
CA GLU A 142 11.17 7.53 17.61
C GLU A 142 10.30 6.87 16.54
N LEU A 143 10.60 5.62 16.17
CA LEU A 143 9.81 4.88 15.18
C LEU A 143 8.40 4.56 15.69
N LEU A 144 8.29 4.23 16.97
CA LEU A 144 7.01 4.02 17.64
C LEU A 144 6.15 5.29 17.60
N GLY A 145 6.76 6.46 17.83
CA GLY A 145 6.14 7.76 17.68
C GLY A 145 5.65 8.00 16.26
N SER A 146 6.51 7.82 15.26
CA SER A 146 6.13 7.98 13.84
C SER A 146 4.98 7.07 13.41
N ILE A 147 4.97 5.82 13.89
CA ILE A 147 3.88 4.87 13.60
C ILE A 147 2.58 5.31 14.29
N ALA A 148 2.62 5.70 15.57
CA ALA A 148 1.44 6.19 16.28
C ALA A 148 0.85 7.44 15.61
N GLU A 149 1.70 8.41 15.25
CA GLU A 149 1.29 9.63 14.54
C GLU A 149 0.69 9.32 13.16
N SER A 150 1.25 8.32 12.46
CA SER A 150 0.69 7.87 11.18
C SER A 150 -0.74 7.33 11.33
N LEU A 151 -1.05 6.70 12.47
CA LEU A 151 -2.38 6.24 12.85
C LEU A 151 -3.27 7.35 13.44
N GLY A 152 -2.73 8.53 13.71
CA GLY A 152 -3.50 9.69 14.21
C GLY A 152 -3.53 9.81 15.73
N LEU A 153 -2.60 9.15 16.42
CA LEU A 153 -2.50 9.17 17.88
C LEU A 153 -1.14 9.70 18.32
N SER A 154 -1.11 10.30 19.51
CA SER A 154 0.15 10.50 20.23
C SER A 154 0.67 9.19 20.83
N THR A 155 1.98 9.08 21.02
CA THR A 155 2.60 7.93 21.69
C THR A 155 1.97 7.65 23.05
N ALA A 156 1.65 8.69 23.83
CA ALA A 156 1.03 8.55 25.15
C ALA A 156 -0.38 7.95 25.09
N GLN A 157 -1.18 8.27 24.05
CA GLN A 157 -2.50 7.65 23.84
C GLN A 157 -2.35 6.17 23.51
N MET A 158 -1.43 5.84 22.61
CA MET A 158 -1.16 4.45 22.23
C MET A 158 -0.69 3.62 23.43
N LEU A 159 0.23 4.15 24.25
CA LEU A 159 0.73 3.46 25.45
C LEU A 159 -0.35 3.23 26.52
N ARG A 160 -1.34 4.14 26.64
CA ARG A 160 -2.51 3.89 27.51
C ARG A 160 -3.32 2.71 27.02
N MET A 161 -3.59 2.63 25.72
CA MET A 161 -4.29 1.48 25.14
C MET A 161 -3.51 0.17 25.31
N VAL A 162 -2.18 0.22 25.27
CA VAL A 162 -1.33 -0.96 25.56
C VAL A 162 -1.46 -1.39 27.01
N ALA A 163 -1.48 -0.45 27.96
CA ALA A 163 -1.72 -0.77 29.37
C ALA A 163 -3.11 -1.40 29.57
N ASP A 164 -4.16 -0.78 29.03
CA ASP A 164 -5.54 -1.30 29.10
C ASP A 164 -5.64 -2.72 28.50
N TYR A 165 -4.91 -2.98 27.41
CA TYR A 165 -4.87 -4.29 26.78
C TYR A 165 -4.13 -5.33 27.63
N LEU A 166 -2.99 -4.99 28.21
CA LEU A 166 -2.25 -5.89 29.11
C LEU A 166 -3.11 -6.28 30.32
N ASP A 167 -3.75 -5.30 30.97
CA ASP A 167 -4.67 -5.53 32.08
C ASP A 167 -5.80 -6.49 31.70
N SER A 168 -6.28 -6.43 30.44
CA SER A 168 -7.35 -7.30 29.95
C SER A 168 -6.94 -8.76 29.67
N VAL A 169 -5.64 -9.00 29.45
CA VAL A 169 -5.09 -10.33 29.12
C VAL A 169 -4.57 -11.05 30.38
N GLU A 170 -4.26 -10.32 31.44
CA GLU A 170 -3.83 -10.87 32.73
C GLU A 170 -5.00 -11.40 33.61
N LEU A 171 -6.25 -11.06 33.28
CA LEU A 171 -7.48 -11.47 33.97
C LEU A 171 -8.07 -12.78 33.42
#